data_AF-A0A951IJ48-F1
#
_entry.id   AF-A0A951IJ48-F1
#
_cell.length_a   1.000
_cell.length_b   1.000
_cell.length_c   1.000
_cell.angle_alpha   90.00
_cell.angle_beta   90.00
_cell.angle_gamma   90.00
#
_symmetry.space_group_name_H-M   'P 1'
#
loop_
_entity.id
_entity.type
_entity.pdbx_description
1 polymer ?
#
loop_
_entity_poly.entity_id
_entity_poly.type
_entity_poly.pdbx_seq_one_letter_code
_entity_poly.pdbx_strand_id
1 'polypeptide(L)'
;MRQAPVVLKSSRALVAALISFGTMGSTDLNAKLLLSTPANDVCAIVSCYEKASRIRLAASNKPGAASSAQTPSGGGWRLMRTLNPHGGPDAVSIVHTADVSRSDLDLAGLMLRCAPGGVEALVIVLDPRPPSSKPLVELRIAGVAKKFETRIVPPFTALLLPPEAAALLTNIGLASEEVAIEIETQPSAVKGTVPLVGLGGALGELRASCPPQ
;
A
#
# COMPACT_ATOMS: atom_id res chain seq x y z
N MET A 1 -55.66 14.24 -28.05
CA MET A 1 -55.41 13.70 -29.40
C MET A 1 -53.96 13.25 -29.47
N ARG A 2 -53.71 11.98 -29.86
CA ARG A 2 -52.60 11.42 -30.70
C ARG A 2 -51.17 11.97 -30.42
N GLN A 3 -50.09 11.23 -30.17
CA GLN A 3 -49.62 9.87 -30.52
C GLN A 3 -48.34 9.58 -29.68
N ALA A 4 -48.08 8.32 -29.33
CA ALA A 4 -46.71 7.76 -29.21
C ALA A 4 -46.44 7.00 -30.55
N PRO A 5 -45.18 6.71 -31.01
CA PRO A 5 -44.25 5.77 -30.34
C PRO A 5 -42.71 6.03 -30.62
N VAL A 6 -41.74 5.55 -29.82
CA VAL A 6 -40.82 4.38 -30.06
C VAL A 6 -39.52 4.62 -30.89
N VAL A 7 -38.37 4.45 -30.20
CA VAL A 7 -37.15 3.63 -30.54
C VAL A 7 -35.88 4.17 -31.25
N LEU A 8 -34.76 3.88 -30.55
CA LEU A 8 -33.35 3.55 -30.89
C LEU A 8 -32.61 4.13 -32.11
N LYS A 9 -31.36 4.58 -31.87
CA LYS A 9 -30.07 3.95 -32.31
C LYS A 9 -28.88 4.86 -31.97
N SER A 10 -27.90 4.42 -31.19
CA SER A 10 -26.65 3.79 -31.65
C SER A 10 -25.84 4.64 -32.64
N SER A 11 -24.76 5.26 -32.17
CA SER A 11 -23.60 5.64 -33.00
C SER A 11 -22.31 5.59 -32.16
N ARG A 12 -21.63 4.43 -32.23
CA ARG A 12 -20.19 4.31 -31.99
C ARG A 12 -19.48 4.68 -33.28
N ALA A 13 -18.61 5.69 -33.25
CA ALA A 13 -17.59 5.94 -34.27
C ALA A 13 -16.23 5.99 -33.52
N LEU A 14 -15.36 4.99 -33.64
CA LEU A 14 -14.42 4.74 -34.74
C LEU A 14 -13.23 5.72 -34.67
N VAL A 15 -12.18 5.30 -33.96
CA VAL A 15 -10.83 5.85 -34.12
C VAL A 15 -9.89 4.66 -34.36
N ALA A 16 -9.59 4.43 -35.63
CA ALA A 16 -8.49 3.58 -36.07
C ALA A 16 -7.28 4.50 -36.29
N ALA A 17 -6.20 4.29 -35.54
CA ALA A 17 -4.92 4.95 -35.78
C ALA A 17 -3.94 3.92 -36.38
N LEU A 18 -3.54 4.21 -37.61
CA LEU A 18 -2.49 3.53 -38.37
C LEU A 18 -1.12 3.92 -37.80
N ILE A 19 -0.22 2.96 -37.60
CA ILE A 19 1.22 3.22 -37.50
C ILE A 19 1.93 2.39 -38.56
N SER A 20 2.57 3.11 -39.47
CA SER A 20 3.35 2.62 -40.59
C SER A 20 4.71 2.04 -40.15
N PHE A 21 5.17 1.07 -40.94
CA PHE A 21 6.41 0.32 -40.83
C PHE A 21 7.68 1.16 -41.10
N GLY A 22 8.74 0.84 -40.36
CA GLY A 22 10.15 1.16 -40.66
C GLY A 22 11.07 0.12 -40.03
N THR A 23 11.60 -0.79 -40.86
CA THR A 23 12.55 -1.89 -40.56
C THR A 23 13.97 -1.33 -40.33
N MET A 24 14.85 -1.85 -39.46
CA MET A 24 15.60 -3.11 -39.57
C MET A 24 16.51 -3.25 -38.33
N GLY A 25 16.64 -4.45 -37.73
CA GLY A 25 17.77 -4.75 -36.82
C GLY A 25 17.54 -5.68 -35.63
N SER A 26 17.45 -6.99 -35.90
CA SER A 26 17.98 -8.11 -35.08
C SER A 26 17.30 -8.61 -33.78
N THR A 27 17.03 -9.93 -33.82
CA THR A 27 16.88 -10.95 -32.76
C THR A 27 15.61 -10.98 -31.90
N ASP A 28 14.65 -11.78 -32.38
CA ASP A 28 13.92 -12.84 -31.67
C ASP A 28 13.88 -12.81 -30.14
N LEU A 29 12.70 -12.55 -29.58
CA LEU A 29 11.88 -13.50 -28.81
C LEU A 29 10.64 -12.80 -28.23
N ASN A 30 9.49 -13.47 -28.33
CA ASN A 30 8.22 -13.18 -27.63
C ASN A 30 7.21 -12.19 -28.23
N ALA A 31 7.09 -12.13 -29.55
CA ALA A 31 5.87 -11.64 -30.20
C ALA A 31 4.88 -12.79 -30.49
N LYS A 32 4.37 -13.45 -29.44
CA LYS A 32 3.27 -14.42 -29.61
C LYS A 32 2.43 -14.60 -28.37
N LEU A 33 1.88 -13.52 -27.82
CA LEU A 33 0.81 -13.66 -26.83
C LEU A 33 -0.12 -12.46 -26.75
N LEU A 34 -0.56 -11.94 -27.89
CA LEU A 34 -1.69 -11.02 -27.91
C LEU A 34 -2.53 -11.36 -29.13
N LEU A 35 -3.59 -12.14 -28.93
CA LEU A 35 -4.92 -11.86 -29.45
C LEU A 35 -5.93 -12.93 -28.99
N SER A 36 -7.06 -12.40 -28.51
CA SER A 36 -8.35 -13.06 -28.25
C SER A 36 -8.50 -13.89 -26.97
N THR A 37 -9.12 -13.28 -25.96
CA THR A 37 -10.23 -13.94 -25.26
C THR A 37 -11.33 -12.90 -25.00
N PRO A 38 -12.60 -13.19 -25.28
CA PRO A 38 -13.69 -12.30 -24.92
C PRO A 38 -13.78 -12.19 -23.40
N ALA A 39 -13.92 -10.96 -22.91
CA ALA A 39 -14.25 -10.67 -21.53
C ALA A 39 -15.64 -11.26 -21.25
N ASN A 40 -15.69 -12.38 -20.52
CA ASN A 40 -16.82 -12.86 -19.67
C ASN A 40 -16.63 -14.32 -19.20
N ASP A 41 -15.40 -14.85 -19.10
CA ASP A 41 -15.16 -16.20 -18.59
C ASP A 41 -14.40 -16.15 -17.26
N VAL A 42 -15.10 -16.42 -16.16
CA VAL A 42 -14.54 -16.48 -14.79
C VAL A 42 -13.45 -17.56 -14.70
N CYS A 43 -13.48 -18.58 -15.58
CA CYS A 43 -12.44 -19.61 -15.66
C CYS A 43 -11.11 -19.07 -16.21
N ALA A 44 -11.13 -18.06 -17.09
CA ALA A 44 -9.91 -17.47 -17.63
C ALA A 44 -9.15 -16.65 -16.57
N ILE A 45 -9.86 -16.03 -15.63
CA ILE A 45 -9.24 -15.24 -14.54
C ILE A 45 -8.48 -16.16 -13.58
N VAL A 46 -9.06 -17.30 -13.19
CA VAL A 46 -8.40 -18.26 -12.30
C VAL A 46 -7.21 -18.92 -13.00
N SER A 47 -7.32 -19.26 -14.29
CA SER A 47 -6.19 -19.82 -15.03
C SER A 47 -5.04 -18.82 -15.25
N CYS A 48 -5.36 -17.53 -15.44
CA CYS A 48 -4.35 -16.47 -15.47
C CYS A 48 -3.69 -16.28 -14.10
N TYR A 49 -4.44 -16.38 -13.00
CA TYR A 49 -3.88 -16.31 -11.65
C TYR A 49 -3.01 -17.54 -11.31
N GLU A 50 -3.40 -18.73 -11.78
CA GLU A 50 -2.64 -19.96 -11.57
C GLU A 50 -1.38 -20.01 -12.44
N LYS A 51 -1.44 -19.53 -13.70
CA LYS A 51 -0.23 -19.38 -14.53
C LYS A 51 0.69 -18.27 -14.00
N ALA A 52 0.15 -17.16 -13.52
CA ALA A 52 0.96 -16.10 -12.91
C ALA A 52 1.63 -16.55 -11.59
N SER A 53 0.95 -17.36 -10.77
CA SER A 53 1.52 -17.93 -9.56
C SER A 53 2.56 -19.01 -9.85
N ARG A 54 2.37 -19.87 -10.87
CA ARG A 54 3.41 -20.83 -11.30
C ARG A 54 4.64 -20.14 -11.90
N ILE A 55 4.47 -19.04 -12.65
CA ILE A 55 5.59 -18.21 -13.11
C ILE A 55 6.31 -17.56 -11.92
N ARG A 56 5.58 -17.13 -10.87
CA ARG A 56 6.18 -16.63 -9.62
C ARG A 56 6.93 -17.70 -8.83
N LEU A 57 6.43 -18.94 -8.74
CA LEU A 57 7.18 -20.03 -8.10
C LEU A 57 8.42 -20.44 -8.91
N ALA A 58 8.34 -20.46 -10.24
CA ALA A 58 9.49 -20.76 -11.10
C ALA A 58 10.56 -19.63 -11.09
N ALA A 59 10.13 -18.37 -10.94
CA ALA A 59 11.03 -17.24 -10.72
C ALA A 59 11.56 -17.15 -9.27
N SER A 60 10.95 -17.88 -8.32
CA SER A 60 11.35 -17.91 -6.90
C SER A 60 12.54 -18.83 -6.61
N ASN A 61 13.06 -19.56 -7.60
CA ASN A 61 14.36 -20.24 -7.49
C ASN A 61 15.56 -19.33 -7.80
N LYS A 62 15.34 -18.02 -7.95
CA LYS A 62 16.40 -17.01 -7.94
C LYS A 62 16.46 -16.39 -6.54
N PRO A 63 17.60 -16.46 -5.81
CA PRO A 63 17.72 -15.88 -4.48
C PRO A 63 17.64 -14.35 -4.60
N GLY A 64 16.44 -13.82 -4.43
CA GLY A 64 16.12 -12.41 -4.63
C GLY A 64 14.63 -12.08 -4.45
N ALA A 65 13.82 -13.01 -3.96
CA ALA A 65 12.55 -12.66 -3.34
C ALA A 65 12.88 -11.84 -2.08
N ALA A 66 12.20 -10.70 -1.88
CA ALA A 66 12.35 -9.86 -0.70
C ALA A 66 12.09 -10.65 0.58
N SER A 67 13.14 -11.30 1.10
CA SER A 67 13.14 -11.97 2.39
C SER A 67 13.15 -10.87 3.43
N SER A 68 11.97 -10.54 3.96
CA SER A 68 11.88 -9.61 5.08
C SER A 68 12.37 -10.31 6.34
N ALA A 69 13.59 -9.98 6.77
CA ALA A 69 14.06 -10.38 8.09
C ALA A 69 13.22 -9.60 9.12
N GLN A 70 12.50 -10.33 9.97
CA GLN A 70 11.71 -9.76 11.06
C GLN A 70 12.41 -10.06 12.37
N THR A 71 12.69 -9.03 13.15
CA THR A 71 13.19 -9.17 14.52
C THR A 71 12.13 -8.59 15.45
N PRO A 72 11.68 -9.33 16.48
CA PRO A 72 10.82 -8.76 17.51
C PRO A 72 11.48 -7.53 18.12
N SER A 73 10.75 -6.42 18.17
CA SER A 73 11.10 -5.25 18.98
C SER A 73 10.09 -5.14 20.12
N GLY A 74 10.49 -4.55 21.25
CA GLY A 74 9.70 -4.60 22.48
C GLY A 74 8.24 -4.15 22.29
N GLY A 75 7.31 -4.74 23.06
CA GLY A 75 5.92 -4.30 23.11
C GLY A 75 5.04 -4.63 21.91
N GLY A 76 5.39 -5.65 21.11
CA GLY A 76 4.59 -6.09 19.95
C GLY A 76 5.00 -5.44 18.62
N TRP A 77 5.97 -4.52 18.68
CA TRP A 77 6.62 -3.96 17.50
C TRP A 77 7.52 -4.99 16.83
N ARG A 78 7.72 -4.86 15.52
CA ARG A 78 8.61 -5.73 14.75
C ARG A 78 9.49 -4.90 13.83
N LEU A 79 10.80 -5.01 13.96
CA LEU A 79 11.76 -4.45 13.01
C LEU A 79 11.75 -5.31 11.75
N MET A 80 11.54 -4.67 10.60
CA MET A 80 11.50 -5.30 9.29
C MET A 80 12.51 -4.62 8.36
N ARG A 81 13.32 -5.44 7.69
CA ARG A 81 14.18 -4.99 6.58
C ARG A 81 13.63 -5.53 5.27
N THR A 82 13.39 -4.66 4.30
CA THR A 82 12.86 -5.04 2.99
C THR A 82 13.88 -4.70 1.93
N LEU A 83 14.28 -5.71 1.14
CA LEU A 83 15.22 -5.54 0.04
C LEU A 83 14.71 -4.48 -0.94
N ASN A 84 15.60 -3.58 -1.36
CA ASN A 84 15.30 -2.61 -2.39
C ASN A 84 15.42 -3.25 -3.79
N PRO A 85 14.33 -3.42 -4.54
CA PRO A 85 14.37 -4.11 -5.83
C PRO A 85 15.10 -3.32 -6.93
N HIS A 86 15.31 -2.02 -6.74
CA HIS A 86 16.02 -1.15 -7.69
C HIS A 86 17.51 -1.00 -7.38
N GLY A 87 18.01 -1.73 -6.38
CA GLY A 87 19.35 -1.51 -5.82
C GLY A 87 19.39 -0.30 -4.89
N GLY A 88 20.33 -0.32 -3.95
CA GLY A 88 20.42 0.65 -2.85
C GLY A 88 20.23 0.01 -1.48
N PRO A 89 20.27 0.79 -0.39
CA PRO A 89 20.08 0.27 0.95
C PRO A 89 18.68 -0.31 1.12
N ASP A 90 18.57 -1.37 1.92
CA ASP A 90 17.29 -1.96 2.30
C ASP A 90 16.41 -0.93 3.02
N ALA A 91 15.11 -1.00 2.77
CA ALA A 91 14.15 -0.21 3.53
C ALA A 91 14.00 -0.81 4.93
N VAL A 92 14.26 0.00 5.95
CA VAL A 92 14.13 -0.41 7.35
C VAL A 92 12.90 0.24 7.97
N SER A 93 12.09 -0.57 8.65
CA SER A 93 10.84 -0.13 9.29
C SER A 93 10.57 -0.88 10.58
N ILE A 94 9.78 -0.29 11.48
CA ILE A 94 9.11 -1.01 12.56
C ILE A 94 7.60 -1.01 12.30
N VAL A 95 6.94 -2.11 12.61
CA VAL A 95 5.50 -2.27 12.39
C VAL A 95 4.84 -2.77 13.67
N HIS A 96 3.67 -2.23 13.99
CA HIS A 96 2.77 -2.77 14.99
C HIS A 96 1.39 -3.00 14.37
N THR A 97 0.82 -4.17 14.63
CA THR A 97 -0.51 -4.54 14.15
C THR A 97 -1.59 -3.81 14.97
N ALA A 98 -2.71 -3.46 14.34
CA ALA A 98 -3.84 -2.91 15.07
C ALA A 98 -4.40 -3.93 16.08
N ASP A 99 -5.04 -3.42 17.13
CA ASP A 99 -5.79 -4.25 18.06
C ASP A 99 -7.07 -4.74 17.38
N VAL A 100 -7.03 -5.97 16.87
CA VAL A 100 -8.13 -6.60 16.12
C VAL A 100 -9.42 -6.78 16.93
N SER A 101 -9.36 -6.66 18.26
CA SER A 101 -10.56 -6.73 19.12
C SER A 101 -11.30 -5.40 19.24
N ARG A 102 -10.62 -4.29 18.92
CA ARG A 102 -11.13 -2.91 19.03
C ARG A 102 -11.07 -2.12 17.72
N SER A 103 -10.70 -2.77 16.63
CA SER A 103 -10.48 -2.14 15.32
C SER A 103 -11.31 -2.81 14.23
N ASP A 104 -11.70 -2.02 13.24
CA ASP A 104 -12.22 -2.54 11.99
C ASP A 104 -11.16 -3.37 11.28
N LEU A 105 -11.59 -4.43 10.58
CA LEU A 105 -10.68 -5.33 9.88
C LEU A 105 -9.83 -4.62 8.82
N ASP A 106 -10.32 -3.51 8.28
CA ASP A 106 -9.63 -2.74 7.25
C ASP A 106 -8.40 -1.97 7.77
N LEU A 107 -8.25 -1.83 9.09
CA LEU A 107 -7.05 -1.24 9.72
C LEU A 107 -6.04 -2.34 10.07
N ALA A 108 -4.95 -2.43 9.31
CA ALA A 108 -3.92 -3.43 9.56
C ALA A 108 -2.94 -3.01 10.66
N GLY A 109 -2.61 -1.72 10.77
CA GLY A 109 -1.73 -1.22 11.82
C GLY A 109 -0.97 0.06 11.48
N LEU A 110 0.14 0.26 12.19
CA LEU A 110 1.01 1.42 12.06
C LEU A 110 2.43 0.97 11.70
N MET A 111 3.05 1.69 10.77
CA MET A 111 4.43 1.49 10.36
C MET A 111 5.21 2.79 10.51
N LEU A 112 6.43 2.70 11.01
CA LEU A 112 7.42 3.78 11.02
C LEU A 112 8.62 3.31 10.23
N ARG A 113 9.12 4.11 9.28
CA ARG A 113 10.27 3.70 8.45
C ARG A 113 11.27 4.83 8.25
N CYS A 114 12.50 4.44 7.95
CA CYS A 114 13.55 5.39 7.61
C CYS A 114 13.24 6.07 6.27
N ALA A 115 13.45 7.38 6.20
CA ALA A 115 13.29 8.20 5.01
C ALA A 115 14.41 9.27 4.94
N PRO A 116 14.68 9.89 3.77
CA PRO A 116 15.73 10.90 3.58
C PRO A 116 15.63 12.20 4.42
N GLY A 117 14.71 12.29 5.38
CA GLY A 117 14.59 13.41 6.32
C GLY A 117 14.29 12.97 7.76
N GLY A 118 14.46 11.67 8.06
CA GLY A 118 14.25 11.11 9.39
C GLY A 118 13.35 9.89 9.36
N VAL A 119 12.39 9.83 10.29
CA VAL A 119 11.40 8.76 10.36
C VAL A 119 10.07 9.28 9.84
N GLU A 120 9.46 8.54 8.90
CA GLU A 120 8.10 8.80 8.44
C GLU A 120 7.14 7.74 8.97
N ALA A 121 5.86 8.12 9.12
CA ALA A 121 4.82 7.27 9.67
C ALA A 121 3.78 6.93 8.59
N LEU A 122 3.34 5.67 8.57
CA LEU A 122 2.35 5.16 7.64
C LEU A 122 1.26 4.41 8.38
N VAL A 123 0.00 4.74 8.09
CA VAL A 123 -1.13 3.89 8.48
C VAL A 123 -1.30 2.82 7.40
N ILE A 124 -1.35 1.56 7.81
CA ILE A 124 -1.50 0.42 6.91
C ILE A 124 -2.96 -0.04 6.94
N VAL A 125 -3.57 -0.15 5.77
CA VAL A 125 -4.93 -0.67 5.59
C VAL A 125 -4.91 -1.95 4.77
N LEU A 126 -5.98 -2.73 4.79
CA LEU A 126 -6.09 -3.92 3.95
C LEU A 126 -6.53 -3.60 2.53
N ASP A 127 -7.49 -2.69 2.39
CA ASP A 127 -8.07 -2.33 1.10
C ASP A 127 -7.24 -1.30 0.35
N PRO A 128 -6.77 -1.60 -0.88
CA PRO A 128 -6.03 -0.65 -1.70
C PRO A 128 -6.88 0.59 -2.01
N ARG A 129 -6.25 1.77 -1.94
CA ARG A 129 -6.88 3.05 -2.22
C ARG A 129 -6.35 3.65 -3.53
N PRO A 130 -7.16 4.46 -4.25
CA PRO A 130 -6.70 5.12 -5.46
C PRO A 130 -5.46 6.00 -5.16
N PRO A 131 -4.40 5.97 -6.00
CA PRO A 131 -3.18 6.75 -5.76
C PRO A 131 -3.42 8.27 -5.71
N SER A 132 -4.46 8.74 -6.40
CA SER A 132 -4.87 10.16 -6.41
C SER A 132 -5.75 10.55 -5.22
N SER A 133 -6.16 9.59 -4.38
CA SER A 133 -6.95 9.90 -3.18
C SER A 133 -6.09 10.56 -2.11
N LYS A 134 -6.72 11.40 -1.31
CA LYS A 134 -6.13 12.14 -0.19
C LYS A 134 -6.97 11.88 1.06
N PRO A 135 -6.85 10.69 1.67
CA PRO A 135 -7.66 10.37 2.84
C PRO A 135 -7.35 11.33 3.97
N LEU A 136 -8.38 11.77 4.68
CA LEU A 136 -8.22 12.50 5.93
C LEU A 136 -8.12 11.49 7.07
N VAL A 137 -7.04 11.53 7.83
CA VAL A 137 -6.80 10.65 8.97
C VAL A 137 -6.83 11.48 10.25
N GLU A 138 -7.69 11.09 11.17
CA GLU A 138 -7.70 11.60 12.54
C GLU A 138 -6.86 10.68 13.43
N LEU A 139 -5.87 11.25 14.09
CA LEU A 139 -5.11 10.59 15.15
C LEU A 139 -5.56 11.14 16.49
N ARG A 140 -5.93 10.26 17.41
CA ARG A 140 -6.28 10.59 18.79
C ARG A 140 -5.31 9.92 19.74
N ILE A 141 -4.52 10.74 20.44
CA ILE A 141 -3.47 10.32 21.36
C ILE A 141 -3.68 11.07 22.68
N ALA A 142 -3.73 10.35 23.81
CA ALA A 142 -3.98 10.94 25.13
C ALA A 142 -5.23 11.86 25.15
N GLY A 143 -6.29 11.47 24.43
CA GLY A 143 -7.54 12.23 24.32
C GLY A 143 -7.51 13.44 23.36
N VAL A 144 -6.34 13.82 22.83
CA VAL A 144 -6.22 14.92 21.86
C VAL A 144 -6.35 14.38 20.43
N ALA A 145 -7.34 14.86 19.69
CA ALA A 145 -7.58 14.50 18.29
C ALA A 145 -7.00 15.56 17.33
N LYS A 146 -6.32 15.10 16.28
CA LYS A 146 -5.84 15.96 15.18
C LYS A 146 -6.04 15.26 13.84
N LYS A 147 -6.48 16.02 12.84
CA LYS A 147 -6.72 15.54 11.47
C LYS A 147 -5.57 15.91 10.54
N PHE A 148 -5.24 15.00 9.65
CA PHE A 148 -4.13 15.13 8.70
C PHE A 148 -4.55 14.64 7.33
N GLU A 149 -4.29 15.44 6.29
CA GLU A 149 -4.37 14.97 4.91
C GLU A 149 -3.22 14.01 4.65
N THR A 150 -3.52 12.81 4.15
CA THR A 150 -2.52 11.77 3.90
C THR A 150 -2.32 11.54 2.41
N ARG A 151 -1.18 10.92 2.07
CA ARG A 151 -0.88 10.51 0.69
C ARG A 151 -0.85 9.00 0.60
N ILE A 152 -1.48 8.44 -0.42
CA ILE A 152 -1.34 7.01 -0.73
C ILE A 152 0.04 6.75 -1.34
N VAL A 153 0.78 5.79 -0.78
CA VAL A 153 2.07 5.35 -1.30
C VAL A 153 2.02 3.86 -1.69
N PRO A 154 2.89 3.39 -2.61
CA PRO A 154 2.97 1.98 -2.95
C PRO A 154 3.13 1.10 -1.69
N PRO A 155 2.41 -0.04 -1.60
CA PRO A 155 1.62 -0.70 -2.65
C PRO A 155 0.13 -0.30 -2.70
N PHE A 156 -0.18 0.96 -2.39
CA PHE A 156 -1.54 1.55 -2.36
C PHE A 156 -2.41 1.16 -1.17
N THR A 157 -1.84 0.43 -0.22
CA THR A 157 -2.44 0.08 1.08
C THR A 157 -1.79 0.83 2.25
N ALA A 158 -0.88 1.77 1.94
CA ALA A 158 -0.16 2.55 2.93
C ALA A 158 -0.48 4.03 2.76
N LEU A 159 -0.94 4.65 3.84
CA LEU A 159 -1.26 6.07 3.93
C LEU A 159 -0.09 6.76 4.62
N LEU A 160 0.73 7.47 3.86
CA LEU A 160 1.81 8.29 4.39
C LEU A 160 1.22 9.48 5.14
N LEU A 161 1.54 9.54 6.43
CA LEU A 161 1.21 10.66 7.29
C LEU A 161 2.19 11.81 7.03
N PRO A 162 1.72 13.07 7.14
CA PRO A 162 2.61 14.21 6.97
C PRO A 162 3.59 14.32 8.16
N PRO A 163 4.72 15.05 8.00
CA PRO A 163 5.79 15.10 9.01
C PRO A 163 5.32 15.51 10.40
N GLU A 164 4.36 16.43 10.51
CA GLU A 164 3.77 16.87 11.77
C GLU A 164 3.05 15.75 12.52
N ALA A 165 2.41 14.82 11.81
CA ALA A 165 1.76 13.66 12.41
C ALA A 165 2.79 12.59 12.82
N ALA A 166 3.83 12.39 12.01
CA ALA A 166 4.95 11.52 12.38
C ALA A 166 5.68 12.03 13.64
N ALA A 167 5.83 13.34 13.78
CA ALA A 167 6.41 13.97 14.97
C ALA A 167 5.57 13.68 16.23
N LEU A 168 4.24 13.69 16.13
CA LEU A 168 3.38 13.31 17.26
C LEU A 168 3.65 11.87 17.72
N LEU A 169 3.78 10.93 16.77
CA LEU A 169 4.01 9.51 17.07
C LEU A 169 5.44 9.21 17.55
N THR A 170 6.43 9.98 17.12
CA THR A 170 7.86 9.68 17.35
C THR A 170 8.48 10.46 18.50
N ASN A 171 7.71 11.34 19.15
CA ASN A 171 8.15 12.05 20.34
C ASN A 171 8.28 11.09 21.52
N ILE A 172 9.45 11.10 22.16
CA ILE A 172 9.95 10.09 23.13
C ILE A 172 9.11 9.98 24.42
N GLY A 173 8.11 10.84 24.62
CA GLY A 173 7.28 10.87 25.82
C GLY A 173 5.79 10.82 25.54
N LEU A 174 5.33 9.99 24.60
CA LEU A 174 3.90 9.78 24.42
C LEU A 174 3.27 9.34 25.75
N ALA A 175 2.43 10.20 26.32
CA ALA A 175 1.72 9.92 27.56
C ALA A 175 0.61 8.87 27.39
N SER A 176 0.38 8.39 26.17
CA SER A 176 -0.65 7.43 25.80
C SER A 176 -0.01 6.09 25.48
N GLU A 177 -0.61 5.01 25.96
CA GLU A 177 -0.20 3.64 25.61
C GLU A 177 -0.79 3.17 24.28
N GLU A 178 -1.64 3.98 23.65
CA GLU A 178 -2.29 3.67 22.38
C GLU A 178 -2.61 4.93 21.56
N VAL A 179 -2.79 4.75 20.26
CA VAL A 179 -3.33 5.75 19.34
C VAL A 179 -4.61 5.22 18.72
N ALA A 180 -5.69 5.99 18.80
CA ALA A 180 -6.89 5.74 18.03
C ALA A 180 -6.77 6.43 16.67
N ILE A 181 -7.14 5.72 15.61
CA ILE A 181 -7.03 6.13 14.22
C ILE A 181 -8.43 6.06 13.60
N GLU A 182 -8.84 7.13 12.95
CA GLU A 182 -10.04 7.16 12.12
C GLU A 182 -9.68 7.69 10.73
N ILE A 183 -10.00 6.91 9.69
CA ILE A 183 -9.75 7.25 8.30
C ILE A 183 -11.09 7.62 7.68
N GLU A 184 -11.24 8.88 7.26
CA GLU A 184 -12.45 9.33 6.59
C GLU A 184 -12.52 8.75 5.18
N THR A 185 -13.42 7.79 5.01
CA THR A 185 -13.65 7.11 3.74
C THR A 185 -15.14 7.02 3.45
N GLN A 186 -15.49 6.95 2.17
CA GLN A 186 -16.86 6.71 1.73
C GLN A 186 -17.00 5.23 1.33
N PRO A 187 -18.09 4.53 1.70
CA PRO A 187 -19.28 5.06 2.39
C PRO A 187 -19.16 5.17 3.92
N SER A 188 -18.19 4.51 4.54
CA SER A 188 -17.97 4.50 5.99
C SER A 188 -16.51 4.75 6.33
N ALA A 189 -16.27 5.40 7.46
CA ALA A 189 -14.93 5.57 8.01
C ALA A 189 -14.37 4.23 8.50
N VAL A 190 -13.05 4.07 8.43
CA VAL A 190 -12.32 2.95 9.04
C VAL A 190 -11.78 3.42 10.38
N LYS A 191 -12.10 2.70 11.46
CA LYS A 191 -11.70 3.02 12.83
C LYS A 191 -10.86 1.92 13.44
N GLY A 192 -9.95 2.29 14.33
CA GLY A 192 -9.29 1.31 15.17
C GLY A 192 -8.21 1.90 16.05
N THR A 193 -7.54 1.02 16.77
CA THR A 193 -6.56 1.40 17.78
C THR A 193 -5.28 0.62 17.57
N VAL A 194 -4.15 1.32 17.64
CA VAL A 194 -2.82 0.70 17.60
C VAL A 194 -2.13 0.90 18.95
N PRO A 195 -1.71 -0.18 19.63
CA PRO A 195 -0.89 -0.07 20.83
C PRO A 195 0.43 0.64 20.54
N LEU A 196 0.83 1.52 21.44
CA LEU A 196 2.09 2.27 21.42
C LEU A 196 3.07 1.76 22.49
N VAL A 197 2.67 0.79 23.31
CA VAL A 197 3.55 0.13 24.28
C VAL A 197 4.82 -0.35 23.56
N GLY A 198 6.00 -0.06 24.14
CA GLY A 198 7.29 -0.45 23.57
C GLY A 198 7.77 0.39 22.38
N LEU A 199 6.97 1.35 21.88
CA LEU A 199 7.34 2.17 20.72
C LEU A 199 8.66 2.92 20.94
N GLY A 200 8.90 3.47 22.13
CA GLY A 200 10.14 4.19 22.42
C GLY A 200 11.40 3.36 22.17
N GLY A 201 11.40 2.09 22.60
CA GLY A 201 12.49 1.15 22.38
C GLY A 201 12.61 0.76 20.90
N ALA A 202 11.50 0.39 20.27
CA ALA A 202 11.46 0.04 18.85
C ALA A 202 11.92 1.20 17.95
N LEU A 203 11.59 2.44 18.31
CA LEU A 203 12.02 3.64 17.60
C LEU A 203 13.52 3.90 17.79
N GLY A 204 14.08 3.58 18.96
CA GLY A 204 15.53 3.57 19.18
C GLY A 204 16.23 2.58 18.24
N GLU A 205 15.72 1.35 18.14
CA GLU A 205 16.24 0.32 17.24
C GLU A 205 16.10 0.71 15.76
N LEU A 206 14.97 1.31 15.36
CA LEU A 206 14.75 1.83 14.01
C LEU A 206 15.81 2.87 13.66
N ARG A 207 15.99 3.89 14.52
CA ARG A 207 16.95 4.98 14.31
C ARG A 207 18.38 4.46 14.21
N ALA A 208 18.75 3.50 15.06
CA ALA A 208 20.07 2.85 15.01
C ALA A 208 20.27 2.01 13.74
N SER A 209 19.19 1.58 13.08
CA SER A 209 19.23 0.80 11.84
C SER A 209 19.04 1.65 10.58
N CYS A 210 18.73 2.94 10.69
CA CYS A 210 18.58 3.79 9.52
C CYS A 210 19.92 4.00 8.82
N PRO A 211 19.96 4.03 7.48
CA PRO A 211 21.17 4.36 6.75
C PRO A 211 21.62 5.79 7.10
N PRO A 212 22.95 6.06 7.09
CA PRO A 212 23.46 7.42 7.23
C PRO A 212 22.86 8.32 6.15
N GLN A 213 22.42 9.52 6.54
CA GLN A 213 21.83 10.51 5.65
C GLN A 213 22.87 11.47 5.10
#